data_AF-A0A6S7HT06-F1
#
_entry.id   AF-A0A6S7HT06-F1
#
_cell.length_a   1.000
_cell.length_b   1.000
_cell.length_c   1.000
_cell.angle_alpha   90.00
_cell.angle_beta   90.00
_cell.angle_gamma   90.00
#
_symmetry.space_group_name_H-M   'P 1'
#
loop_
_entity.id
_entity.type
_entity.pdbx_description
1 polymer ?
#
loop_
_entity_poly.entity_id
_entity_poly.type
_entity_poly.pdbx_seq_one_letter_code
_entity_poly.pdbx_strand_id
1 'polypeptide(L)'
;MSIAKTAIEKTRDNANPNHFVGEEQAKAIEFLSKQYDDLHAFRKQASQDLNRIDKNLDKVSRRCDEIAEAIEASEEYSYQYNIKITNVPQISERESVEATAKLCVKLFSAMGVEDVSLQDIDIAHRVPHRRVSQYPDAIICKFVR
;
A
#
# COMPACT_ATOMS: atom_id res chain seq x y z
N MET A 1 48.17 85.15 44.79
CA MET A 1 48.89 83.98 44.24
C MET A 1 48.48 82.78 45.09
N SER A 2 48.06 81.61 44.64
CA SER A 2 47.80 81.02 43.33
C SER A 2 47.34 79.58 43.64
N ILE A 3 46.28 79.08 42.98
CA ILE A 3 46.16 77.72 42.39
C ILE A 3 46.14 76.52 43.40
N ALA A 4 45.30 75.48 43.36
CA ALA A 4 44.25 75.02 42.46
C ALA A 4 43.32 74.05 43.21
N LYS A 5 42.11 73.91 42.67
CA LYS A 5 41.11 72.90 42.98
C LYS A 5 41.48 71.54 42.34
N THR A 6 41.18 70.49 43.10
CA THR A 6 40.63 69.17 42.74
C THR A 6 40.63 68.74 41.26
N ALA A 7 41.16 67.54 41.00
CA ALA A 7 40.71 66.66 39.91
C ALA A 7 40.76 65.20 40.39
N ILE A 8 39.60 64.64 40.74
CA ILE A 8 39.36 63.20 40.76
C ILE A 8 38.79 62.89 39.38
N GLU A 9 39.58 62.28 38.50
CA GLU A 9 39.09 61.69 37.27
C GLU A 9 38.19 60.50 37.63
N LYS A 10 36.88 60.73 37.59
CA LYS A 10 35.90 59.68 37.38
C LYS A 10 35.81 59.42 35.88
N THR A 11 36.49 58.38 35.40
CA THR A 11 36.07 57.67 34.19
C THR A 11 34.72 57.02 34.50
N ARG A 12 33.64 57.75 34.21
CA ARG A 12 32.28 57.25 34.17
C ARG A 12 32.11 56.46 32.88
N ASP A 13 31.76 55.19 33.03
CA ASP A 13 31.03 54.43 32.03
C ASP A 13 29.89 55.28 31.46
N ASN A 14 29.85 55.43 30.14
CA ASN A 14 28.67 55.92 29.44
C ASN A 14 28.34 54.97 28.28
N ALA A 15 28.00 53.74 28.61
CA ALA A 15 27.22 52.90 27.71
C ALA A 15 25.76 53.33 27.82
N ASN A 16 25.23 53.94 26.76
CA ASN A 16 23.82 54.31 26.66
C ASN A 16 22.97 53.02 26.73
N PRO A 17 22.16 52.81 27.79
CA PRO A 17 21.38 51.58 27.96
C PRO A 17 20.38 51.34 26.81
N ASN A 18 19.98 52.39 26.08
CA ASN A 18 19.14 52.25 24.88
C ASN A 18 19.88 51.63 23.68
N HIS A 19 21.20 51.73 23.61
CA HIS A 19 21.98 51.14 22.52
C HIS A 19 22.10 49.62 22.69
N PHE A 20 22.30 49.16 23.93
CA PHE A 20 22.43 47.74 24.28
C PHE A 20 21.11 46.98 24.06
N VAL A 21 19.97 47.58 24.44
CA VAL A 21 18.64 46.99 24.23
C VAL A 21 18.30 46.88 22.74
N GLY A 22 18.73 47.83 21.91
CA GLY A 22 18.54 47.77 20.46
C GLY A 22 19.34 46.66 19.77
N GLU A 23 20.56 46.38 20.24
CA GLU A 23 21.41 45.31 19.70
C GLU A 23 20.89 43.91 20.08
N GLU A 24 20.41 43.73 21.31
CA GLU A 24 19.82 42.47 21.76
C GLU A 24 18.53 42.15 21.01
N GLN A 25 17.68 43.16 20.78
CA GLN A 25 16.48 43.03 19.94
C GLN A 25 16.81 42.69 18.49
N ALA A 26 17.84 43.31 17.91
CA ALA A 26 18.29 42.99 16.55
C ALA A 26 18.76 41.53 16.43
N LYS A 27 19.55 41.03 17.39
CA LYS A 27 20.01 39.63 17.42
C LYS A 27 18.84 38.64 17.58
N ALA A 28 17.85 38.97 18.40
CA ALA A 28 16.65 38.14 18.55
C ALA A 28 15.83 38.07 17.25
N ILE A 29 15.68 39.19 16.54
CA ILE A 29 15.00 39.26 15.24
C ILE A 29 15.76 38.46 14.18
N GLU A 30 17.09 38.58 14.13
CA GLU A 30 17.93 37.81 13.20
C GLU A 30 17.83 36.31 13.46
N PHE A 31 17.88 35.89 14.74
CA PHE A 31 17.69 34.50 15.13
C PHE A 31 16.32 33.97 14.70
N LEU A 32 15.24 34.71 14.97
CA LEU A 32 13.88 34.32 14.57
C LEU A 32 13.72 34.28 13.04
N SER A 33 14.34 35.21 12.31
CA SER A 33 14.32 35.22 10.85
C SER A 33 14.98 33.98 10.28
N LYS A 34 16.14 33.60 10.81
CA LYS A 34 16.83 32.36 10.41
C LYS A 34 16.00 31.11 10.69
N GLN A 35 15.37 31.02 11.88
CA GLN A 35 14.50 29.90 12.21
C GLN A 35 13.27 29.81 11.28
N TYR A 36 12.73 30.96 10.90
CA TYR A 36 11.62 31.04 9.94
C TYR A 36 12.06 30.56 8.54
N ASP A 37 13.24 30.99 8.07
CA ASP A 37 13.79 30.57 6.78
C ASP A 37 14.07 29.06 6.76
N ASP A 38 14.66 28.52 7.83
CA ASP A 38 14.93 27.09 8.00
C ASP A 38 13.61 26.28 7.99
N LEU A 39 12.59 26.73 8.72
CA LEU A 39 11.28 26.10 8.74
C LEU A 39 10.59 26.18 7.36
N HIS A 40 10.72 27.31 6.67
CA HIS A 40 10.15 27.50 5.35
C HIS A 40 10.83 26.59 4.32
N ALA A 41 12.15 26.45 4.39
CA ALA A 41 12.93 25.53 3.56
C ALA A 41 12.52 24.08 3.82
N PHE A 42 12.41 23.68 5.09
CA PHE A 42 11.93 22.34 5.48
C PHE A 42 10.53 22.07 4.94
N ARG A 43 9.58 22.99 5.11
CA ARG A 43 8.21 22.87 4.59
C ARG A 43 8.19 22.68 3.08
N LYS A 44 9.01 23.45 2.36
CA LYS A 44 9.15 23.34 0.90
C LYS A 44 9.67 21.97 0.50
N GLN A 45 10.72 21.48 1.17
CA GLN A 45 11.30 20.17 0.90
C GLN A 45 10.30 19.04 1.20
N ALA A 46 9.64 19.08 2.36
CA ALA A 46 8.63 18.10 2.74
C ALA A 46 7.47 18.06 1.73
N SER A 47 7.00 19.21 1.24
CA SER A 47 5.97 19.27 0.21
C SER A 47 6.44 18.67 -1.13
N GLN A 48 7.69 18.89 -1.52
CA GLN A 48 8.27 18.28 -2.72
C GLN A 48 8.38 16.77 -2.57
N ASP A 49 8.79 16.27 -1.41
CA ASP A 49 8.91 14.85 -1.14
C ASP A 49 7.54 14.16 -1.11
N LEU A 50 6.53 14.79 -0.51
CA LEU A 50 5.15 14.29 -0.54
C LEU A 50 4.62 14.19 -1.98
N ASN A 51 4.81 15.24 -2.79
CA ASN A 51 4.43 15.22 -4.20
C ASN A 51 5.18 14.14 -5.00
N ARG A 52 6.44 13.85 -4.64
CA ARG A 52 7.22 12.78 -5.28
C ARG A 52 6.68 11.41 -4.89
N ILE A 53 6.36 11.21 -3.62
CA ILE A 53 5.78 9.97 -3.10
C ILE A 53 4.43 9.70 -3.76
N ASP A 54 3.58 10.72 -3.86
CA ASP A 54 2.26 10.65 -4.49
C ASP A 54 2.35 10.16 -5.95
N LYS A 55 3.22 10.79 -6.75
CA LYS A 55 3.48 10.37 -8.14
C LYS A 55 4.04 8.95 -8.24
N ASN A 56 4.88 8.54 -7.29
CA ASN A 56 5.41 7.18 -7.27
C ASN A 56 4.32 6.17 -6.92
N LEU A 57 3.42 6.52 -6.02
CA LEU A 57 2.28 5.67 -5.63
C LEU A 57 1.34 5.47 -6.82
N ASP A 58 1.02 6.53 -7.56
CA ASP A 58 0.24 6.45 -8.80
C ASP A 58 0.88 5.50 -9.81
N LYS A 59 2.21 5.61 -9.98
CA LYS A 59 2.96 4.73 -10.89
C LYS A 59 2.93 3.27 -10.43
N VAL A 60 3.05 3.02 -9.13
CA VAL A 60 2.96 1.66 -8.58
C VAL A 60 1.56 1.10 -8.78
N SER A 61 0.51 1.89 -8.50
CA SER A 61 -0.88 1.49 -8.70
C SER A 61 -1.13 1.05 -10.15
N ARG A 62 -0.75 1.88 -11.12
CA ARG A 62 -0.91 1.54 -12.56
C ARG A 62 -0.18 0.27 -12.94
N ARG A 63 1.03 0.06 -12.44
CA ARG A 63 1.78 -1.18 -12.69
C ARG A 63 1.14 -2.39 -12.04
N CYS A 64 0.51 -2.24 -10.88
CA CYS A 64 -0.26 -3.32 -10.27
C CYS A 64 -1.48 -3.69 -11.12
N ASP A 65 -2.18 -2.70 -11.68
CA ASP A 65 -3.30 -2.92 -12.59
C ASP A 65 -2.85 -3.63 -13.88
N GLU A 66 -1.76 -3.16 -14.50
CA GLU A 66 -1.14 -3.80 -15.67
C GLU A 66 -0.73 -5.26 -15.40
N ILE A 67 -0.19 -5.55 -14.21
CA ILE A 67 0.16 -6.91 -13.81
C ILE A 67 -1.09 -7.77 -13.63
N ALA A 68 -2.15 -7.23 -13.02
CA ALA A 68 -3.41 -7.95 -12.85
C ALA A 68 -4.01 -8.33 -14.21
N GLU A 69 -4.07 -7.38 -15.14
CA GLU A 69 -4.52 -7.61 -16.52
C GLU A 69 -3.64 -8.65 -17.23
N ALA A 70 -2.31 -8.56 -17.08
CA ALA A 70 -1.39 -9.53 -17.69
C ALA A 70 -1.55 -10.95 -17.13
N ILE A 71 -1.84 -11.10 -15.82
CA ILE A 71 -2.14 -12.38 -15.20
C ILE A 71 -3.46 -12.92 -15.75
N GLU A 72 -4.51 -12.10 -15.80
CA GLU A 72 -5.80 -12.51 -16.35
C GLU A 72 -5.66 -12.98 -17.80
N ALA A 73 -4.98 -12.22 -18.66
CA ALA A 73 -4.72 -12.59 -20.04
C ALA A 73 -3.86 -13.87 -20.16
N SER A 74 -2.87 -14.05 -19.27
CA SER A 74 -2.04 -15.25 -19.26
C SER A 74 -2.81 -16.51 -18.83
N GLU A 75 -3.81 -16.36 -17.96
CA GLU A 75 -4.60 -17.46 -17.41
C GLU A 75 -5.90 -17.72 -18.17
N GLU A 76 -6.36 -16.79 -19.01
CA GLU A 76 -7.60 -16.91 -19.78
C GLU A 76 -7.67 -18.22 -20.57
N TYR A 77 -6.58 -18.57 -21.27
CA TYR A 77 -6.47 -19.84 -22.00
C TYR A 77 -6.33 -21.08 -21.11
N SER A 78 -5.85 -20.91 -19.87
CA SER A 78 -5.70 -21.98 -18.88
C SER A 78 -7.05 -22.38 -18.27
N TYR A 79 -7.96 -21.40 -18.14
CA TYR A 79 -9.32 -21.61 -17.66
C TYR A 79 -10.34 -21.90 -18.75
N GLN A 80 -9.97 -21.71 -20.02
CA GLN A 80 -10.73 -22.23 -21.14
C GLN A 80 -10.95 -23.74 -20.87
N TYR A 81 -12.21 -24.17 -20.77
CA TYR A 81 -12.65 -25.54 -20.40
C TYR A 81 -12.69 -25.90 -18.90
N ASN A 82 -12.47 -24.96 -17.98
CA ASN A 82 -12.71 -25.17 -16.56
C ASN A 82 -14.11 -24.72 -16.16
N ILE A 83 -14.89 -25.61 -15.54
CA ILE A 83 -16.14 -25.28 -14.85
C ILE A 83 -15.88 -25.26 -13.36
N LYS A 84 -16.20 -24.12 -12.72
CA LYS A 84 -16.21 -24.00 -11.25
C LYS A 84 -17.60 -24.30 -10.71
N ILE A 85 -17.69 -25.32 -9.86
CA ILE A 85 -18.93 -25.74 -9.23
C ILE A 85 -18.84 -25.47 -7.73
N THR A 86 -19.75 -24.65 -7.21
CA THR A 86 -19.80 -24.27 -5.79
C THR A 86 -20.95 -24.96 -5.07
N ASN A 87 -20.87 -25.07 -3.74
CA ASN A 87 -21.93 -25.60 -2.88
C ASN A 87 -22.29 -27.09 -3.12
N VAL A 88 -21.36 -27.88 -3.64
CA VAL A 88 -21.53 -29.33 -3.75
C VAL A 88 -20.93 -29.99 -2.50
N PRO A 89 -21.71 -30.75 -1.71
CA PRO A 89 -21.19 -31.47 -0.55
C PRO A 89 -20.02 -32.40 -0.91
N GLN A 90 -19.09 -32.60 0.02
CA GLN A 90 -18.05 -33.62 -0.11
C GLN A 90 -18.65 -35.01 0.10
N ILE A 91 -18.17 -35.99 -0.67
CA ILE A 91 -18.62 -37.39 -0.57
C ILE A 91 -18.04 -38.05 0.69
N SER A 92 -16.81 -37.68 1.06
CA SER A 92 -16.10 -38.15 2.24
C SER A 92 -15.03 -37.13 2.63
N GLU A 93 -14.47 -37.26 3.85
CA GLU A 93 -13.36 -36.41 4.31
C GLU A 93 -12.12 -36.50 3.40
N ARG A 94 -11.93 -37.63 2.71
CA ARG A 94 -10.85 -37.88 1.76
C ARG A 94 -11.42 -38.28 0.41
N GLU A 95 -12.10 -37.33 -0.22
CA GLU A 95 -12.60 -37.50 -1.58
C GLU A 95 -11.43 -37.61 -2.57
N SER A 96 -11.43 -38.66 -3.40
CA SER A 96 -10.42 -38.81 -4.45
C SER A 96 -10.77 -37.96 -5.69
N VAL A 97 -9.78 -37.67 -6.52
CA VAL A 97 -9.96 -36.99 -7.81
C VAL A 97 -10.95 -37.75 -8.70
N GLU A 98 -10.86 -39.08 -8.75
CA GLU A 98 -11.79 -39.92 -9.52
C GLU A 98 -13.22 -39.87 -8.97
N ALA A 99 -13.38 -39.88 -7.63
CA ALA A 99 -14.70 -39.74 -7.01
C ALA A 99 -15.32 -38.37 -7.32
N THR A 100 -14.50 -37.30 -7.31
CA THR A 100 -14.92 -35.95 -7.67
C THR A 100 -15.33 -35.86 -9.15
N ALA A 101 -14.60 -36.51 -10.06
CA ALA A 101 -14.97 -36.57 -11.48
C ALA A 101 -16.29 -37.30 -11.71
N LYS A 102 -16.50 -38.45 -11.03
CA LYS A 102 -17.78 -39.18 -11.06
C LYS A 102 -18.95 -38.34 -10.53
N LEU A 103 -18.70 -37.51 -9.52
CA LEU A 103 -19.69 -36.58 -9.00
C LEU A 103 -20.06 -35.50 -10.03
N CYS A 104 -19.08 -34.96 -10.75
CA CYS A 104 -19.31 -34.00 -11.82
C CYS A 104 -20.18 -34.62 -12.94
N VAL A 105 -19.85 -35.82 -13.42
CA VAL A 105 -20.66 -36.53 -14.43
C VAL A 105 -22.11 -36.72 -13.96
N LYS A 106 -22.30 -37.19 -12.72
CA LYS A 106 -23.66 -37.36 -12.14
C LYS A 106 -24.40 -36.03 -12.04
N LEU A 107 -23.72 -34.95 -11.68
CA LEU A 107 -24.29 -33.62 -11.60
C LEU A 107 -24.73 -33.13 -12.98
N PHE A 108 -23.87 -33.23 -13.99
CA PHE A 108 -24.20 -32.82 -15.37
C PHE A 108 -25.37 -33.63 -15.93
N SER A 109 -25.37 -34.95 -15.72
CA SER A 109 -26.48 -35.82 -16.10
C SER A 109 -27.79 -35.43 -15.39
N ALA A 110 -27.75 -35.11 -14.09
CA ALA A 110 -28.92 -34.64 -13.34
C ALA A 110 -29.43 -33.26 -13.82
N MET A 111 -28.58 -32.44 -14.44
CA MET A 111 -28.96 -31.17 -15.07
C MET A 111 -29.48 -31.34 -16.51
N GLY A 112 -29.56 -32.57 -17.03
CA GLY A 112 -30.02 -32.85 -18.38
C GLY A 112 -28.97 -32.65 -19.47
N VAL A 113 -27.68 -32.57 -19.09
CA VAL A 113 -26.60 -32.61 -20.07
C VAL A 113 -26.35 -34.06 -20.46
N GLU A 114 -26.74 -34.40 -21.68
CA GLU A 114 -26.50 -35.72 -22.28
C GLU A 114 -25.03 -35.84 -22.72
N ASP A 115 -24.53 -37.08 -22.79
CA ASP A 115 -23.20 -37.44 -23.34
C ASP A 115 -21.93 -36.96 -22.61
N VAL A 116 -22.03 -36.41 -21.40
CA VAL A 116 -20.82 -36.19 -20.57
C VAL A 116 -20.39 -37.50 -19.90
N SER A 117 -19.19 -37.95 -20.23
CA SER A 117 -18.55 -39.13 -19.66
C SER A 117 -17.31 -38.75 -18.84
N LEU A 118 -16.70 -39.74 -18.18
CA LEU A 118 -15.41 -39.53 -17.50
C LEU A 118 -14.26 -39.28 -18.47
N GLN A 119 -14.38 -39.67 -19.74
CA GLN A 119 -13.34 -39.45 -20.75
C GLN A 119 -13.29 -37.98 -21.18
N ASP A 120 -14.39 -37.26 -21.01
CA ASP A 120 -14.49 -35.85 -21.34
C ASP A 120 -13.88 -34.96 -20.25
N ILE A 121 -13.56 -35.51 -19.07
CA ILE A 121 -12.99 -34.79 -17.93
C ILE A 121 -11.50 -35.10 -17.84
N ASP A 122 -10.66 -34.08 -18.03
CA ASP A 122 -9.21 -34.14 -17.84
C ASP A 122 -8.87 -34.29 -16.34
N ILE A 123 -9.42 -33.39 -15.52
CA ILE A 123 -9.22 -33.41 -14.07
C ILE A 123 -10.39 -32.76 -13.34
N ALA A 124 -10.82 -33.37 -12.23
CA ALA A 124 -11.79 -32.76 -11.31
C ALA A 124 -11.26 -32.82 -9.88
N HIS A 125 -11.13 -31.67 -9.22
CA HIS A 125 -10.61 -31.61 -7.86
C HIS A 125 -11.25 -30.50 -7.04
N ARG A 126 -11.21 -30.67 -5.72
CA ARG A 126 -11.65 -29.67 -4.75
C ARG A 126 -10.57 -28.61 -4.57
N VAL A 127 -10.99 -27.36 -4.50
CA VAL A 127 -10.12 -26.21 -4.22
C VAL A 127 -10.46 -25.68 -2.83
N PRO A 128 -9.53 -25.83 -1.86
CA PRO A 128 -9.68 -25.28 -0.53
C PRO A 128 -9.94 -23.79 -0.56
N HIS A 129 -10.80 -23.32 0.34
CA HIS A 129 -10.97 -21.90 0.54
C HIS A 129 -9.68 -21.25 1.06
N ARG A 130 -9.33 -20.08 0.53
CA ARG A 130 -8.19 -19.27 1.02
C ARG A 130 -8.38 -18.78 2.46
N ARG A 131 -9.62 -18.78 2.95
CA ARG A 131 -10.02 -18.37 4.30
C ARG A 131 -10.94 -19.44 4.88
N VAL A 132 -11.04 -19.54 6.20
CA VAL A 132 -11.99 -20.45 6.86
C VAL A 132 -13.40 -20.16 6.34
N SER A 133 -14.04 -21.19 5.81
CA SER A 133 -15.38 -21.12 5.21
C SER A 133 -16.25 -22.20 5.81
N GLN A 134 -17.52 -21.88 5.97
CA GLN A 134 -18.57 -22.84 6.36
C GLN A 134 -19.18 -23.55 5.14
N TYR A 135 -18.74 -23.19 3.93
CA TYR A 135 -19.18 -23.82 2.69
C TYR A 135 -18.21 -24.93 2.25
N PRO A 136 -18.72 -26.00 1.59
CA PRO A 136 -17.87 -27.02 1.00
C PRO A 136 -16.94 -26.44 -0.06
N ASP A 137 -15.72 -26.98 -0.15
CA ASP A 137 -14.75 -26.59 -1.16
C ASP A 137 -15.30 -26.71 -2.57
N ALA A 138 -15.04 -25.68 -3.38
CA ALA A 138 -15.49 -25.64 -4.77
C ALA A 138 -14.80 -26.73 -5.59
N ILE A 139 -15.48 -27.29 -6.57
CA ILE A 139 -14.88 -28.20 -7.54
C ILE A 139 -14.43 -27.38 -8.75
N ILE A 140 -13.21 -27.61 -9.20
CA ILE A 140 -12.78 -27.25 -10.55
C ILE A 140 -12.82 -28.52 -11.39
N CYS A 141 -13.72 -28.55 -12.37
CA CYS A 141 -13.87 -29.62 -13.35
C CYS A 141 -13.35 -29.13 -14.69
N LYS A 142 -12.22 -29.68 -15.14
CA LYS A 142 -11.60 -29.35 -16.41
C LYS A 142 -11.94 -30.42 -17.44
N PHE A 143 -12.42 -29.99 -18.60
CA PHE A 143 -12.72 -30.88 -19.72
C PHE A 143 -11.49 -31.10 -20.60
N VAL A 144 -11.42 -32.26 -21.25
CA VAL A 144 -10.46 -32.53 -22.33
C VAL A 144 -10.77 -31.62 -23.52
N ARG A 145 -9.74 -31.26 -24.28
CA ARG A 145 -9.85 -30.43 -25.49
C ARG A 145 -10.24 -31.25 -26.71
#